data_AF-A0A925MP21-F1
#
_entry.id   AF-A0A925MP21-F1
#
_cell.length_a   1.000
_cell.length_b   1.000
_cell.length_c   1.000
_cell.angle_alpha   90.00
_cell.angle_beta   90.00
_cell.angle_gamma   90.00
#
_symmetry.space_group_name_H-M   'P 1'
#
loop_
_entity.id
_entity.type
_entity.pdbx_description
1 polymer ?
#
loop_
_entity_poly.entity_id
_entity_poly.type
_entity_poly.pdbx_seq_one_letter_code
_entity_poly.pdbx_strand_id
1 'polypeptide(L)'
;MLPLISSASEKPVLVQPARIQAAWGTLLVCTMFWGFFAAARLGESNTRSGTGEYFRTTGLSATRQLFEIWLALFAYIVPLAFAATGVCLFAAMPSDPAEHAMWRTLNFQYLTLFLLVVAPLLALACALASRFGGITGFGVTFFITVYGLYGVGYLDNMLKLEANSALQALWLYSPQYRFADLTQRLYFKTGALSGEVFSNMILYFTAILAVNTGISRLCFRTSASA
;
A
#
# COMPACT_ATOMS: atom_id res chain seq x y z
N MET A 1 35.19 12.11 9.55
CA MET A 1 34.71 11.33 10.71
C MET A 1 33.38 10.60 10.44
N LEU A 2 32.39 11.18 9.77
CA LEU A 2 31.14 10.46 9.38
C LEU A 2 31.33 9.15 8.58
N PRO A 3 32.30 9.03 7.64
CA PRO A 3 32.52 7.76 6.91
C PRO A 3 33.13 6.63 7.75
N LEU A 4 33.69 6.96 8.92
CA LEU A 4 34.27 5.99 9.87
C LEU A 4 33.23 5.41 10.84
N ILE A 5 32.05 6.03 10.93
CA ILE A 5 30.91 5.54 11.73
C ILE A 5 29.99 4.66 10.87
N SER A 6 30.03 4.82 9.54
CA SER A 6 29.16 4.11 8.62
C SER A 6 29.80 2.81 8.13
N SER A 7 29.09 1.69 8.33
CA SER A 7 29.43 0.38 7.74
C SER A 7 29.43 0.36 6.20
N ALA A 8 29.04 1.46 5.55
CA ALA A 8 29.10 1.64 4.11
C ALA A 8 30.55 1.58 3.56
N SER A 9 31.54 2.00 4.35
CA SER A 9 32.96 1.92 3.99
C SER A 9 33.54 0.52 4.21
N GLU A 10 33.00 -0.24 5.16
CA GLU A 10 33.42 -1.61 5.49
C GLU A 10 32.82 -2.65 4.55
N LYS A 11 31.55 -2.49 4.15
CA LYS A 11 30.81 -3.44 3.30
C LYS A 11 30.03 -2.70 2.20
N PRO A 12 30.72 -2.23 1.14
CA PRO A 12 30.09 -1.45 0.07
C PRO A 12 28.97 -2.22 -0.66
N VAL A 13 29.05 -3.55 -0.68
CA VAL A 13 28.03 -4.43 -1.28
C VAL A 13 26.66 -4.30 -0.59
N LEU A 14 26.62 -3.94 0.70
CA LEU A 14 25.36 -3.82 1.46
C LEU A 14 24.67 -2.46 1.26
N VAL A 15 25.34 -1.49 0.65
CA VAL A 15 24.82 -0.12 0.52
C VAL A 15 23.62 -0.06 -0.42
N GLN A 16 23.65 -0.75 -1.57
CA GLN A 16 22.52 -0.75 -2.52
C GLN A 16 21.27 -1.42 -1.91
N PRO A 17 21.35 -2.64 -1.35
CA PRO A 17 20.23 -3.27 -0.64
C PRO A 17 19.67 -2.40 0.50
N ALA A 18 20.54 -1.76 1.28
CA ALA A 18 20.12 -0.88 2.36
C ALA A 18 19.35 0.36 1.85
N ARG A 19 19.77 0.97 0.73
CA ARG A 19 19.07 2.10 0.12
C ARG A 19 17.69 1.73 -0.40
N ILE A 20 17.55 0.54 -0.99
CA ILE A 20 16.26 0.02 -1.47
C ILE A 20 15.31 -0.20 -0.30
N GLN A 21 15.78 -0.92 0.73
CA GLN A 21 15.01 -1.18 1.94
C GLN A 21 14.60 0.13 2.62
N ALA A 22 15.50 1.10 2.68
CA ALA A 22 15.22 2.41 3.25
C ALA A 22 14.16 3.15 2.41
N ALA A 23 14.27 3.18 1.09
CA ALA A 23 13.33 3.90 0.23
C ALA A 23 11.91 3.30 0.29
N TRP A 24 11.77 2.02 -0.04
CA TRP A 24 10.48 1.34 -0.09
C TRP A 24 9.91 1.06 1.30
N GLY A 25 10.76 0.70 2.27
CA GLY A 25 10.35 0.51 3.65
C GLY A 25 9.86 1.80 4.31
N THR A 26 10.56 2.93 4.09
CA THR A 26 10.08 4.23 4.60
C THR A 26 8.77 4.62 3.94
N LEU A 27 8.61 4.45 2.62
CA LEU A 27 7.35 4.72 1.93
C LEU A 27 6.20 3.90 2.52
N LEU A 28 6.41 2.60 2.75
CA LEU A 28 5.43 1.71 3.34
C LEU A 28 5.03 2.16 4.75
N VAL A 29 6.01 2.44 5.61
CA VAL A 29 5.78 2.94 6.98
C VAL A 29 5.04 4.27 6.96
N CYS A 30 5.47 5.24 6.14
CA CYS A 30 4.78 6.52 5.97
C CYS A 30 3.34 6.33 5.50
N THR A 31 3.10 5.41 4.57
CA THR A 31 1.74 5.13 4.08
C THR A 31 0.86 4.51 5.16
N MET A 32 1.40 3.55 5.91
CA MET A 32 0.68 2.86 6.97
C MET A 32 0.34 3.78 8.14
N PHE A 33 1.28 4.61 8.58
CA PHE A 33 1.08 5.49 9.72
C PHE A 33 0.43 6.80 9.33
N TRP A 34 0.96 7.51 8.34
CA TRP A 34 0.44 8.82 7.95
C TRP A 34 -0.68 8.72 6.92
N GLY A 35 -0.51 7.92 5.87
CA GLY A 35 -1.51 7.78 4.80
C GLY A 35 -2.87 7.31 5.32
N PHE A 36 -2.89 6.20 6.06
CA PHE A 36 -4.14 5.67 6.63
C PHE A 36 -4.72 6.57 7.73
N PHE A 37 -3.86 7.21 8.53
CA PHE A 37 -4.32 8.17 9.53
C PHE A 37 -4.97 9.39 8.88
N ALA A 38 -4.32 9.99 7.87
CA ALA A 38 -4.86 11.12 7.14
C ALA A 38 -6.18 10.75 6.45
N ALA A 39 -6.25 9.57 5.84
CA ALA A 39 -7.48 9.07 5.24
C ALA A 39 -8.62 8.94 6.27
N ALA A 40 -8.33 8.34 7.42
CA ALA A 40 -9.29 8.20 8.50
C ALA A 40 -9.73 9.56 9.06
N ARG A 41 -8.80 10.51 9.23
CA ARG A 41 -9.11 11.87 9.71
C ARG A 41 -9.99 12.64 8.74
N LEU A 42 -9.71 12.57 7.44
CA LEU A 42 -10.55 13.23 6.43
C LEU A 42 -11.94 12.61 6.39
N GLY A 43 -12.06 11.29 6.46
CA GLY A 43 -13.34 10.59 6.51
C GLY A 43 -14.17 10.95 7.75
N GLU A 44 -13.56 10.93 8.93
CA GLU A 44 -14.19 11.33 10.19
C GLU A 44 -14.58 12.81 10.21
N SER A 45 -13.70 13.69 9.77
CA SER A 45 -13.96 15.12 9.72
C SER A 45 -15.13 15.42 8.79
N ASN A 46 -15.16 14.80 7.59
CA ASN A 46 -16.22 15.01 6.60
C ASN A 46 -17.62 14.73 7.18
N THR A 47 -17.77 13.76 8.08
CA THR A 47 -19.07 13.46 8.71
C THR A 47 -19.33 14.25 9.99
N ARG A 48 -18.31 14.47 10.82
CA ARG A 48 -18.47 15.13 12.13
C ARG A 48 -18.55 16.65 12.05
N SER A 49 -17.88 17.28 11.09
CA SER A 49 -17.90 18.73 10.93
C SER A 49 -19.16 19.28 10.26
N GLY A 50 -20.02 18.40 9.72
CA GLY A 50 -21.17 18.78 8.87
C GLY A 50 -20.78 19.17 7.45
N THR A 51 -19.49 19.12 7.08
CA THR A 51 -19.01 19.48 5.73
C THR A 51 -19.57 18.54 4.66
N GLY A 52 -19.65 17.24 4.93
CA GLY A 52 -20.20 16.27 4.00
C GLY A 52 -21.70 16.45 3.75
N GLU A 53 -22.44 16.90 4.77
CA GLU A 53 -23.86 17.22 4.66
C GLU A 53 -24.08 18.52 3.88
N TYR A 54 -23.28 19.55 4.17
CA TYR A 54 -23.25 20.78 3.37
C TYR A 54 -22.99 20.50 1.88
N PHE A 55 -22.02 19.64 1.56
CA PHE A 55 -21.77 19.27 0.17
C PHE A 55 -22.90 18.45 -0.45
N ARG A 56 -23.64 17.67 0.34
CA ARG A 56 -24.84 17.00 -0.17
C ARG A 56 -25.95 17.99 -0.49
N THR A 57 -26.16 19.03 0.31
CA THR A 57 -27.20 20.04 0.04
C THR A 57 -26.88 20.89 -1.18
N THR A 58 -25.59 21.06 -1.53
CA THR A 58 -25.16 21.71 -2.78
C THR A 58 -25.17 20.77 -4.00
N GLY A 59 -25.60 19.52 -3.85
CA GLY A 59 -25.78 18.56 -4.94
C GLY A 59 -24.59 17.61 -5.18
N LEU A 60 -23.54 17.62 -4.36
CA LEU A 60 -22.44 16.67 -4.47
C LEU A 60 -22.82 15.32 -3.85
N SER A 61 -22.78 14.28 -4.68
CA SER A 61 -23.06 12.91 -4.24
C SER A 61 -21.99 12.39 -3.28
N ALA A 62 -22.38 11.49 -2.37
CA ALA A 62 -21.44 10.86 -1.45
C ALA A 62 -20.31 10.08 -2.16
N THR A 63 -20.59 9.50 -3.33
CA THR A 63 -19.58 8.84 -4.15
C THR A 63 -18.52 9.83 -4.62
N ARG A 64 -18.96 11.02 -5.08
CA ARG A 64 -18.06 12.07 -5.54
C ARG A 64 -17.21 12.62 -4.38
N GLN A 65 -17.81 12.87 -3.22
CA GLN A 65 -17.08 13.30 -2.03
C GLN A 65 -16.00 12.28 -1.61
N LEU A 66 -16.35 10.98 -1.56
CA LEU A 66 -15.38 9.93 -1.25
C LEU A 66 -14.24 9.90 -2.28
N PHE A 67 -14.56 10.03 -3.57
CA PHE A 67 -13.58 10.05 -4.64
C PHE A 67 -12.66 11.27 -4.58
N GLU A 68 -13.18 12.45 -4.26
CA GLU A 68 -12.39 13.67 -4.12
C GLU A 68 -11.44 13.60 -2.90
N ILE A 69 -11.91 13.08 -1.76
CA ILE A 69 -11.05 12.81 -0.59
C ILE A 69 -9.96 11.79 -0.95
N TRP A 70 -10.33 10.74 -1.67
CA TRP A 70 -9.40 9.72 -2.14
C TRP A 70 -8.32 10.31 -3.07
N LEU A 71 -8.71 11.14 -4.04
CA LEU A 71 -7.76 11.84 -4.91
C LEU A 71 -6.83 12.78 -4.15
N ALA A 72 -7.35 13.49 -3.15
CA ALA A 72 -6.55 14.39 -2.30
C ALA A 72 -5.45 13.61 -1.54
N LEU A 73 -5.75 12.40 -1.06
CA LEU A 73 -4.76 11.53 -0.44
C LEU A 73 -3.72 11.02 -1.46
N PHE A 74 -4.18 10.69 -2.68
CA PHE A 74 -3.30 10.27 -3.78
C PHE A 74 -2.31 11.37 -4.20
N ALA A 75 -2.72 12.64 -4.13
CA ALA A 75 -1.85 13.76 -4.42
C ALA A 75 -0.60 13.83 -3.52
N TYR A 76 -0.62 13.19 -2.34
CA TYR A 76 0.53 13.06 -1.47
C TYR A 76 1.26 11.71 -1.62
N ILE A 77 0.52 10.60 -1.72
CA ILE A 77 1.11 9.25 -1.79
C ILE A 77 1.85 9.00 -3.10
N VAL A 78 1.29 9.45 -4.23
CA VAL A 78 1.89 9.23 -5.55
C VAL A 78 3.26 9.90 -5.67
N PRO A 79 3.45 11.18 -5.31
CA PRO A 79 4.78 11.79 -5.28
C PRO A 79 5.79 11.05 -4.39
N LEU A 80 5.39 10.56 -3.22
CA LEU A 80 6.27 9.78 -2.36
C LEU A 80 6.68 8.45 -3.00
N ALA A 81 5.76 7.79 -3.69
CA ALA A 81 6.05 6.54 -4.41
C ALA A 81 7.01 6.78 -5.58
N PHE A 82 6.83 7.88 -6.32
CA PHE A 82 7.80 8.32 -7.32
C PHE A 82 9.14 8.71 -6.72
N ALA A 83 9.18 9.33 -5.54
CA ALA A 83 10.43 9.65 -4.85
C ALA A 83 11.19 8.37 -4.44
N ALA A 84 10.49 7.37 -3.88
CA ALA A 84 11.09 6.08 -3.55
C ALA A 84 11.65 5.37 -4.80
N THR A 85 10.87 5.39 -5.89
CA THR A 85 11.31 4.89 -7.20
C THR A 85 12.55 5.65 -7.68
N GLY A 86 12.54 6.98 -7.61
CA GLY A 86 13.67 7.83 -8.00
C GLY A 86 14.93 7.55 -7.19
N VAL A 87 14.81 7.38 -5.88
CA VAL A 87 15.94 6.95 -5.02
C VAL A 87 16.49 5.60 -5.50
N CYS A 88 15.62 4.65 -5.85
CA CYS A 88 16.07 3.35 -6.33
C CYS A 88 16.71 3.41 -7.73
N LEU A 89 16.26 4.32 -8.59
CA LEU A 89 16.79 4.49 -9.95
C LEU A 89 18.07 5.32 -10.00
N PHE A 90 18.24 6.32 -9.14
CA PHE A 90 19.39 7.23 -9.19
C PHE A 90 20.44 6.95 -8.12
N ALA A 91 20.03 6.46 -6.94
CA ALA A 91 20.92 6.25 -5.81
C ALA A 91 21.19 4.78 -5.48
N ALA A 92 20.33 3.84 -5.90
CA ALA A 92 20.49 2.41 -5.58
C ALA A 92 20.68 1.51 -6.81
N MET A 93 20.80 2.10 -8.01
CA MET A 93 20.96 1.35 -9.25
C MET A 93 22.31 0.61 -9.30
N PRO A 94 22.34 -0.64 -9.78
CA PRO A 94 23.57 -1.39 -9.95
C PRO A 94 24.56 -0.69 -10.89
N SER A 95 25.86 -0.90 -10.69
CA SER A 95 26.90 -0.34 -11.56
C SER A 95 26.99 -1.04 -12.92
N ASP A 96 26.60 -2.31 -12.98
CA ASP A 96 26.60 -3.09 -14.22
C ASP A 96 25.48 -2.63 -15.16
N PRO A 97 25.79 -2.11 -16.36
CA PRO A 97 24.80 -1.69 -17.35
C PRO A 97 23.85 -2.79 -17.79
N ALA A 98 24.27 -4.06 -17.73
CA ALA A 98 23.41 -5.18 -18.12
C ALA A 98 22.19 -5.32 -17.18
N GLU A 99 22.31 -4.94 -15.91
CA GLU A 99 21.24 -5.02 -14.92
C GLU A 99 20.26 -3.83 -15.00
N HIS A 100 20.62 -2.76 -15.73
CA HIS A 100 19.91 -1.48 -15.69
C HIS A 100 18.49 -1.54 -16.24
N ALA A 101 18.28 -2.27 -17.34
CA ALA A 101 16.96 -2.42 -17.95
C ALA A 101 16.02 -3.15 -17.01
N MET A 102 16.49 -4.25 -16.43
CA MET A 102 15.74 -5.05 -15.47
C MET A 102 15.40 -4.26 -14.21
N TRP A 103 16.35 -3.49 -13.70
CA TRP A 103 16.16 -2.65 -12.51
C TRP A 103 15.06 -1.62 -12.68
N ARG A 104 15.06 -0.94 -13.83
CA ARG A 104 14.01 0.04 -14.18
C ARG A 104 12.65 -0.64 -14.22
N THR A 105 12.53 -1.73 -14.96
CA THR A 105 11.27 -2.49 -15.07
C THR A 105 10.76 -2.93 -13.71
N LEU A 106 11.62 -3.51 -12.86
CA LEU A 106 11.22 -4.01 -11.55
C LEU A 106 10.73 -2.89 -10.61
N ASN A 107 11.38 -1.72 -10.63
CA ASN A 107 10.91 -0.58 -9.84
C ASN A 107 9.57 -0.02 -10.36
N PHE A 108 9.34 0.02 -11.66
CA PHE A 108 8.03 0.39 -12.21
C PHE A 108 6.94 -0.64 -11.85
N GLN A 109 7.26 -1.94 -11.92
CA GLN A 109 6.36 -3.00 -11.45
C GLN A 109 6.01 -2.81 -9.98
N TYR A 110 7.01 -2.52 -9.12
CA TYR A 110 6.78 -2.29 -7.71
C TYR A 110 5.92 -1.05 -7.46
N LEU A 111 6.21 0.07 -8.13
CA LEU A 111 5.40 1.28 -8.07
C LEU A 111 3.93 1.02 -8.41
N THR A 112 3.66 0.30 -9.51
CA THR A 112 2.30 -0.05 -9.92
C THR A 112 1.59 -0.90 -8.88
N LEU A 113 2.22 -1.99 -8.41
CA LEU A 113 1.60 -2.88 -7.43
C LEU A 113 1.37 -2.19 -6.09
N PHE A 114 2.33 -1.35 -5.66
CA PHE A 114 2.20 -0.55 -4.45
C PHE A 114 0.97 0.37 -4.52
N LEU A 115 0.81 1.13 -5.60
CA LEU A 115 -0.33 2.03 -5.78
C LEU A 115 -1.66 1.25 -5.86
N LEU A 116 -1.68 0.09 -6.52
CA LEU A 116 -2.87 -0.77 -6.60
C LEU A 116 -3.30 -1.32 -5.24
N VAL A 117 -2.36 -1.62 -4.34
CA VAL A 117 -2.67 -2.07 -2.97
C VAL A 117 -3.12 -0.92 -2.08
N VAL A 118 -2.43 0.23 -2.16
CA VAL A 118 -2.70 1.38 -1.29
C VAL A 118 -4.00 2.10 -1.66
N ALA A 119 -4.35 2.15 -2.95
CA ALA A 119 -5.58 2.74 -3.46
C ALA A 119 -6.85 2.33 -2.71
N PRO A 120 -7.21 1.04 -2.65
CA PRO A 120 -8.41 0.60 -1.96
C PRO A 120 -8.35 0.81 -0.44
N LEU A 121 -7.16 0.65 0.15
CA LEU A 121 -6.98 0.77 1.60
C LEU A 121 -7.23 2.20 2.09
N LEU A 122 -6.82 3.22 1.32
CA LEU A 122 -7.12 4.62 1.64
C LEU A 122 -8.62 4.92 1.58
N ALA A 123 -9.31 4.42 0.54
CA ALA A 123 -10.76 4.56 0.42
C ALA A 123 -11.48 3.87 1.60
N LEU A 124 -11.02 2.67 1.97
CA LEU A 124 -11.57 1.90 3.08
C LEU A 124 -11.35 2.60 4.42
N ALA A 125 -10.16 3.15 4.67
CA ALA A 125 -9.84 3.90 5.90
C ALA A 125 -10.76 5.10 6.06
N CYS A 126 -10.93 5.88 4.98
CA CYS A 126 -11.84 7.02 4.93
C CYS A 126 -13.29 6.59 5.18
N ALA A 127 -13.76 5.56 4.48
CA ALA A 127 -15.12 5.06 4.61
C ALA A 127 -15.45 4.53 6.01
N LEU A 128 -14.59 3.70 6.58
CA LEU A 128 -14.78 3.17 7.93
C LEU A 128 -14.73 4.29 8.96
N ALA A 129 -13.80 5.26 8.82
CA ALA A 129 -13.71 6.37 9.75
C ALA A 129 -14.93 7.30 9.72
N SER A 130 -15.49 7.53 8.53
CA SER A 130 -16.70 8.34 8.37
C SER A 130 -17.89 7.78 9.17
N ARG A 131 -17.93 6.46 9.39
CA ARG A 131 -19.04 5.76 10.04
C ARG A 131 -18.77 5.37 11.49
N PHE A 132 -17.55 4.92 11.79
CA PHE A 132 -17.19 4.33 13.08
C PHE A 132 -16.15 5.15 13.85
N GLY A 133 -15.64 6.24 13.28
CA GLY A 133 -14.65 7.12 13.89
C GLY A 133 -13.21 6.83 13.44
N GLY A 134 -12.33 7.83 13.60
CA GLY A 134 -10.98 7.82 13.04
C GLY A 134 -10.11 6.64 13.51
N ILE A 135 -10.23 6.25 14.79
CA ILE A 135 -9.46 5.13 15.36
C ILE A 135 -9.80 3.81 14.65
N THR A 136 -11.09 3.55 14.41
CA THR A 136 -11.53 2.33 13.74
C THR A 136 -11.08 2.30 12.29
N GLY A 137 -11.23 3.40 11.55
CA GLY A 137 -10.79 3.46 10.16
C GLY A 137 -9.28 3.25 9.99
N PHE A 138 -8.48 3.93 10.82
CA PHE A 138 -7.03 3.73 10.85
C PHE A 138 -6.65 2.31 11.29
N GLY A 139 -7.15 1.86 12.44
CA GLY A 139 -6.77 0.57 13.02
C GLY A 139 -7.11 -0.61 12.13
N VAL A 140 -8.34 -0.66 11.59
CA VAL A 140 -8.76 -1.77 10.70
C VAL A 140 -7.87 -1.84 9.47
N THR A 141 -7.65 -0.72 8.78
CA THR A 141 -6.82 -0.71 7.57
C THR A 141 -5.35 -1.01 7.85
N PHE A 142 -4.81 -0.49 8.96
CA PHE A 142 -3.47 -0.83 9.43
C PHE A 142 -3.31 -2.34 9.68
N PHE A 143 -4.21 -2.95 10.46
CA PHE A 143 -4.13 -4.38 10.78
C PHE A 143 -4.36 -5.28 9.56
N ILE A 144 -5.29 -4.93 8.66
CA ILE A 144 -5.48 -5.66 7.39
C ILE A 144 -4.22 -5.59 6.52
N THR A 145 -3.54 -4.44 6.50
CA THR A 145 -2.28 -4.27 5.75
C THR A 145 -1.17 -5.13 6.34
N VAL A 146 -0.94 -5.05 7.65
CA VAL A 146 0.05 -5.89 8.35
C VAL A 146 -0.25 -7.37 8.15
N TYR A 147 -1.51 -7.77 8.28
CA TYR A 147 -1.95 -9.14 8.06
C TYR A 147 -1.66 -9.61 6.63
N GLY A 148 -2.02 -8.82 5.62
CA GLY A 148 -1.81 -9.19 4.21
C GLY A 148 -0.33 -9.21 3.79
N LEU A 149 0.51 -8.39 4.41
CA LEU A 149 1.96 -8.37 4.15
C LEU A 149 2.70 -9.52 4.85
N TYR A 150 2.36 -9.83 6.11
CA TYR A 150 3.13 -10.76 6.93
C TYR A 150 2.31 -11.94 7.44
N GLY A 151 1.10 -11.69 7.98
CA GLY A 151 0.25 -12.71 8.60
C GLY A 151 -0.13 -13.85 7.66
N VAL A 152 -0.41 -13.55 6.39
CA VAL A 152 -0.75 -14.58 5.39
C VAL A 152 0.40 -15.53 5.08
N GLY A 153 1.65 -15.05 5.17
CA GLY A 153 2.83 -15.90 5.05
C GLY A 153 2.97 -16.89 6.21
N TYR A 154 2.60 -16.48 7.43
CA TYR A 154 2.55 -17.39 8.56
C TYR A 154 1.45 -18.45 8.39
N LEU A 155 0.28 -18.07 7.87
CA LEU A 155 -0.79 -19.03 7.58
C LEU A 155 -0.38 -20.08 6.55
N ASP A 156 0.35 -19.69 5.49
CA ASP A 156 0.92 -20.62 4.51
C ASP A 156 1.87 -21.64 5.18
N ASN A 157 2.72 -21.16 6.09
CA ASN A 157 3.64 -22.04 6.82
C ASN A 157 2.90 -23.00 7.77
N MET A 158 1.81 -22.56 8.42
CA MET A 158 0.98 -23.44 9.25
C MET A 158 0.29 -24.51 8.40
N LEU A 159 -0.24 -24.15 7.23
CA LEU A 159 -0.89 -25.10 6.31
C LEU A 159 0.05 -26.18 5.77
N LYS A 160 1.34 -25.89 5.65
CA LYS A 160 2.36 -26.88 5.28
C LYS A 160 2.63 -27.90 6.40
N LEU A 161 2.37 -27.53 7.65
CA LEU A 161 2.54 -28.40 8.82
C LEU A 161 1.26 -29.19 9.12
N GLU A 162 0.09 -28.59 8.90
CA GLU A 162 -1.21 -29.19 9.19
C GLU A 162 -2.23 -28.90 8.08
N ALA A 163 -2.77 -29.96 7.48
CA ALA A 163 -3.81 -29.86 6.47
C ALA A 163 -5.18 -29.55 7.11
N ASN A 164 -5.42 -28.28 7.41
CA ASN A 164 -6.68 -27.81 7.97
C ASN A 164 -7.49 -27.02 6.92
N SER A 165 -8.69 -27.50 6.60
CA SER A 165 -9.56 -26.90 5.57
C SER A 165 -10.06 -25.50 5.93
N ALA A 166 -10.26 -25.19 7.21
CA ALA A 166 -10.67 -23.87 7.66
C ALA A 166 -9.52 -22.86 7.50
N LEU A 167 -8.29 -23.25 7.85
CA LEU A 167 -7.10 -22.43 7.60
C LEU A 167 -6.85 -22.24 6.11
N GLN A 168 -7.13 -23.25 5.29
CA GLN A 168 -6.98 -23.17 3.83
C GLN A 168 -7.97 -22.17 3.23
N ALA A 169 -9.22 -22.18 3.68
CA ALA A 169 -10.22 -21.21 3.28
C ALA A 169 -9.80 -19.79 3.70
N LEU A 170 -9.37 -19.61 4.95
CA LEU A 170 -8.89 -18.32 5.45
C LEU A 170 -7.73 -17.79 4.59
N TRP A 171 -6.74 -18.63 4.31
CA TRP A 171 -5.59 -18.25 3.47
C TRP A 171 -6.00 -17.88 2.04
N LEU A 172 -6.93 -18.61 1.43
CA LEU A 172 -7.39 -18.37 0.06
C LEU A 172 -8.09 -17.00 -0.08
N TYR A 173 -8.92 -16.64 0.90
CA TYR A 173 -9.66 -15.36 0.89
C TYR A 173 -8.88 -14.19 1.53
N SER A 174 -7.70 -14.45 2.05
CA SER A 174 -6.87 -13.41 2.65
C SER A 174 -6.33 -12.45 1.59
N PRO A 175 -6.16 -11.15 1.91
CA PRO A 175 -5.51 -10.20 1.02
C PRO A 175 -4.02 -10.53 0.92
N GLN A 176 -3.56 -11.03 -0.23
CA GLN A 176 -2.18 -11.44 -0.44
C GLN A 176 -1.27 -10.25 -0.78
N TYR A 177 -1.26 -9.20 0.05
CA TYR A 177 -0.46 -7.99 -0.19
C TYR A 177 1.05 -8.24 -0.25
N ARG A 178 1.53 -9.34 0.35
CA ARG A 178 2.91 -9.81 0.21
C ARG A 178 3.38 -9.94 -1.24
N PHE A 179 2.48 -10.18 -2.21
CA PHE A 179 2.85 -10.27 -3.62
C PHE A 179 3.14 -8.91 -4.27
N ALA A 180 2.67 -7.81 -3.67
CA ALA A 180 2.99 -6.47 -4.11
C ALA A 180 4.34 -5.97 -3.56
N ASP A 181 4.88 -6.60 -2.51
CA ASP A 181 6.19 -6.26 -1.97
C ASP A 181 7.31 -6.92 -2.79
N LEU A 182 7.92 -6.14 -3.68
CA LEU A 182 9.03 -6.59 -4.51
C LEU A 182 10.40 -6.28 -3.90
N THR A 183 10.45 -5.84 -2.62
CA THR A 183 11.70 -5.46 -1.96
C THR A 183 12.71 -6.59 -1.95
N GLN A 184 12.29 -7.83 -1.68
CA GLN A 184 13.19 -8.99 -1.73
C GLN A 184 13.75 -9.24 -3.13
N ARG A 185 12.97 -9.01 -4.19
CA ARG A 185 13.46 -9.19 -5.57
C ARG A 185 14.51 -8.15 -5.93
N LEU A 186 14.34 -6.91 -5.47
CA LEU A 186 15.34 -5.85 -5.60
C LEU A 186 16.59 -6.15 -4.75
N TYR A 187 16.40 -6.61 -3.52
CA TYR A 187 17.47 -6.96 -2.58
C TYR A 187 18.38 -8.08 -3.12
N PHE A 188 17.78 -9.16 -3.61
CA PHE A 188 18.50 -10.35 -4.12
C PHE A 188 18.73 -10.34 -5.63
N LYS A 189 18.32 -9.28 -6.34
CA LYS A 189 18.45 -9.14 -7.80
C LYS A 189 17.89 -10.32 -8.61
N THR A 190 16.74 -10.85 -8.21
CA THR A 190 16.22 -12.14 -8.74
C THR A 190 15.47 -12.07 -10.06
N GLY A 191 15.41 -10.91 -10.71
CA GLY A 191 14.64 -10.75 -11.95
C GLY A 191 13.50 -9.76 -11.82
N ALA A 192 13.19 -9.08 -12.92
CA ALA A 192 11.86 -8.50 -13.10
C ALA A 192 10.82 -9.64 -13.17
N LEU A 193 9.57 -9.34 -12.79
CA LEU A 193 8.49 -10.28 -13.00
C LEU A 193 8.28 -10.47 -14.51
N SER A 194 7.98 -11.69 -14.94
CA SER A 194 7.54 -11.94 -16.30
C SER A 194 6.24 -11.17 -16.57
N GLY A 195 6.01 -10.77 -17.83
CA GLY A 195 4.83 -10.00 -18.21
C GLY A 195 3.53 -10.68 -17.83
N GLU A 196 3.47 -12.01 -17.93
CA GLU A 196 2.31 -12.82 -17.54
C GLU A 196 2.06 -12.77 -16.02
N VAL A 197 3.08 -13.03 -15.20
CA VAL A 197 2.95 -13.01 -13.73
C VAL A 197 2.56 -11.61 -13.26
N PHE A 198 3.17 -10.58 -13.82
CA PHE A 198 2.84 -9.20 -13.49
C PHE A 198 1.40 -8.84 -13.87
N SER A 199 0.93 -9.29 -15.04
CA SER A 199 -0.46 -9.06 -15.48
C SER A 199 -1.47 -9.76 -14.57
N ASN A 200 -1.17 -11.00 -14.15
CA ASN A 200 -2.00 -11.73 -13.19
C ASN A 200 -2.07 -11.02 -11.83
N MET A 201 -0.95 -10.46 -11.36
CA MET A 201 -0.92 -9.65 -10.13
C MET A 201 -1.74 -8.36 -10.28
N ILE A 202 -1.65 -7.66 -11.42
CA ILE A 202 -2.48 -6.49 -11.70
C ILE A 202 -3.96 -6.86 -11.65
N LEU A 203 -4.37 -7.93 -12.32
CA LEU A 203 -5.76 -8.39 -12.32
C LEU A 203 -6.24 -8.71 -10.90
N TYR A 204 -5.43 -9.43 -10.12
CA TYR A 204 -5.73 -9.75 -8.72
C TYR A 204 -5.93 -8.49 -7.87
N PHE A 205 -5.01 -7.53 -7.92
CA PHE A 205 -5.13 -6.31 -7.11
C PHE A 205 -6.20 -5.34 -7.65
N THR A 206 -6.50 -5.38 -8.94
CA THR A 206 -7.63 -4.61 -9.52
C THR A 206 -8.97 -5.19 -9.06
N ALA A 207 -9.09 -6.51 -8.91
CA ALA A 207 -10.27 -7.13 -8.32
C ALA A 207 -10.42 -6.73 -6.83
N ILE A 208 -9.33 -6.75 -6.07
CA ILE A 208 -9.32 -6.25 -4.68
C ILE A 208 -9.72 -4.78 -4.63
N LEU A 209 -9.22 -3.95 -5.56
CA LEU A 209 -9.60 -2.55 -5.69
C LEU A 209 -11.12 -2.41 -5.87
N ALA A 210 -11.69 -3.10 -6.85
CA ALA A 210 -13.12 -3.04 -7.14
C ALA A 210 -13.98 -3.43 -5.93
N VAL A 211 -13.64 -4.53 -5.25
CA VAL A 211 -14.35 -5.00 -4.06
C VAL A 211 -14.26 -3.99 -2.93
N ASN A 212 -13.06 -3.50 -2.62
CA ASN A 212 -12.86 -2.54 -1.54
C ASN A 212 -13.50 -1.18 -1.84
N THR A 213 -13.49 -0.71 -3.10
CA THR A 213 -14.19 0.52 -3.47
C THR A 213 -15.70 0.37 -3.29
N GLY A 214 -16.27 -0.79 -3.64
CA GLY A 214 -17.67 -1.11 -3.38
C GLY A 214 -18.01 -1.08 -1.89
N ILE A 215 -17.23 -1.80 -1.07
CA ILE A 215 -17.38 -1.81 0.40
C ILE A 215 -17.22 -0.40 0.97
N SER A 216 -16.20 0.33 0.54
CA SER A 216 -15.94 1.71 0.98
C SER A 216 -17.13 2.60 0.69
N ARG A 217 -17.73 2.49 -0.49
CA ARG A 217 -18.93 3.28 -0.80
C ARG A 217 -20.12 2.94 0.09
N LEU A 218 -20.34 1.65 0.38
CA LEU A 218 -21.42 1.18 1.26
C LEU A 218 -21.22 1.65 2.72
N CYS A 219 -19.96 1.69 3.17
CA CYS A 219 -19.60 2.14 4.51
C CYS A 219 -19.60 3.66 4.65
N PHE A 220 -19.24 4.40 3.59
CA PHE A 220 -19.04 5.84 3.64
C PHE A 220 -20.33 6.60 3.94
N ARG A 221 -20.24 7.48 4.93
CA ARG A 221 -21.30 8.41 5.34
C ARG A 221 -20.86 9.85 5.10
N THR A 222 -21.84 10.73 4.97
CA THR A 222 -21.62 12.18 4.82
C THR A 222 -22.21 12.98 5.98
N SER A 223 -23.00 12.35 6.85
CA SER A 223 -23.55 12.96 8.07
C SER A 223 -23.46 11.96 9.23
N ALA A 224 -23.30 12.49 10.43
CA ALA A 224 -23.28 11.73 11.69
C ALA A 224 -24.69 11.45 12.23
N SER A 225 -25.67 12.31 11.89
CA SER A 225 -27.10 12.09 12.16
C SER A 225 -27.68 11.11 11.14
N ALA A 226 -28.50 10.18 11.63
CA ALA A 226 -29.21 9.19 10.81
C ALA A 226 -30.23 9.85 9.89
#